data_AF-A0A7J0D7K8-F1
#
_entry.id   AF-A0A7J0D7K8-F1
#
_cell.length_a   1.000
_cell.length_b   1.000
_cell.length_c   1.000
_cell.angle_alpha   90.00
_cell.angle_beta   90.00
_cell.angle_gamma   90.00
#
_symmetry.space_group_name_H-M   'P 1'
#
loop_
_entity.id
_entity.type
_entity.pdbx_description
1 polymer ?
#
loop_
_entity_poly.entity_id
_entity_poly.type
_entity_poly.pdbx_seq_one_letter_code
_entity_poly.pdbx_strand_id
1 'polypeptide(L)' 'MPALLRAEKAPDPHIRAHALATQRLLRDPDAGFTYAVEEAKRVVALGGSGQEGR' A
#
# COMPACT_ATOMS: atom_id res chain seq x y z
N MET A 1 -9.12 1.94 15.25
CA MET A 1 -10.40 1.97 14.52
C MET A 1 -11.25 0.78 14.93
N PRO A 2 -12.47 0.99 15.47
CA PRO A 2 -13.29 -0.11 16.00
C PRO A 2 -13.61 -1.21 14.99
N ALA A 3 -13.76 -0.87 13.70
CA ALA A 3 -13.98 -1.85 12.64
C ALA A 3 -12.76 -2.75 12.41
N LEU A 4 -11.55 -2.20 12.39
CA LEU A 4 -10.31 -2.98 12.24
C LEU A 4 -10.09 -3.92 13.42
N LEU A 5 -10.29 -3.44 14.65
CA LEU A 5 -10.14 -4.27 15.86
C LEU A 5 -11.09 -5.47 15.89
N ARG A 6 -12.28 -5.35 15.30
CA ARG A 6 -13.20 -6.49 15.11
C ARG A 6 -12.71 -7.44 14.02
N ALA A 7 -12.27 -6.90 12.89
CA ALA A 7 -11.82 -7.70 11.75
C ALA A 7 -10.51 -8.47 12.05
N GLU A 8 -9.63 -7.95 12.91
CA GLU A 8 -8.44 -8.67 13.39
C GLU A 8 -8.78 -9.96 14.16
N LYS A 9 -9.98 -10.03 14.75
CA LYS A 9 -10.48 -11.21 15.48
C LYS A 9 -11.37 -12.10 14.62
N ALA A 10 -11.49 -11.83 13.32
CA ALA A 10 -12.32 -12.63 12.43
C ALA A 10 -11.80 -14.07 12.33
N PRO A 11 -12.70 -15.09 12.30
CA PRO A 11 -12.31 -16.48 12.11
C PRO A 11 -11.70 -16.71 10.73
N ASP A 12 -12.21 -16.01 9.71
CA ASP A 12 -11.67 -16.03 8.36
C ASP A 12 -10.23 -15.47 8.34
N PRO A 13 -9.24 -16.26 7.91
CA PRO A 13 -7.85 -15.84 7.89
C PRO A 13 -7.57 -14.69 6.91
N HIS A 14 -8.32 -14.58 5.80
CA HIS A 14 -8.15 -13.50 4.82
C HIS A 14 -8.64 -12.16 5.38
N ILE A 15 -9.79 -12.17 6.06
CA ILE A 15 -10.31 -10.96 6.73
C ILE A 15 -9.32 -10.48 7.79
N ARG A 16 -8.80 -11.40 8.61
CA ARG A 16 -7.80 -11.08 9.63
C ARG A 16 -6.51 -10.54 9.04
N ALA A 17 -5.99 -11.17 7.98
CA ALA A 17 -4.79 -10.73 7.29
C ALA A 17 -4.95 -9.32 6.71
N HIS A 18 -6.08 -9.04 6.06
CA HIS A 18 -6.38 -7.72 5.53
C HIS A 18 -6.45 -6.67 6.64
N ALA A 19 -7.16 -6.95 7.75
CA ALA A 19 -7.28 -6.03 8.87
C ALA A 19 -5.93 -5.65 9.48
N LEU A 20 -5.04 -6.63 9.65
CA LEU A 20 -3.67 -6.41 10.13
C LEU A 20 -2.85 -5.55 9.14
N ALA A 21 -2.97 -5.84 7.84
CA ALA A 21 -2.28 -5.06 6.80
C ALA A 21 -2.75 -3.59 6.80
N THR A 22 -4.06 -3.35 6.85
CA THR A 22 -4.63 -1.99 6.94
C THR A 22 -4.24 -1.31 8.24
N GLN A 23 -4.22 -2.02 9.38
CA GLN A 23 -3.81 -1.44 10.66
C GLN A 23 -2.32 -1.05 10.65
N ARG A 24 -1.47 -1.83 9.99
CA ARG A 24 -0.06 -1.49 9.79
C ARG A 24 0.08 -0.24 8.91
N LEU A 25 -0.61 -0.19 7.78
CA LEU A 25 -0.60 0.94 6.86
C LEU A 25 -1.11 2.24 7.50
N LEU A 26 -2.12 2.14 8.38
CA LEU A 26 -2.64 3.31 9.09
C LEU A 26 -1.60 3.92 10.05
N ARG A 27 -0.73 3.10 10.64
CA ARG A 27 0.33 3.56 11.56
C ARG A 27 1.57 4.02 10.83
N ASP A 28 1.88 3.37 9.72
CA ASP A 28 3.03 3.62 8.88
C ASP A 28 2.57 3.60 7.41
N PRO A 29 2.15 4.76 6.87
CA PRO A 29 1.68 4.89 5.49
C PRO A 29 2.70 4.46 4.44
N ASP A 30 4.00 4.50 4.78
CA ASP A 30 5.09 4.14 3.88
C ASP A 30 5.40 2.64 3.92
N ALA A 31 4.85 1.89 4.90
CA ALA A 31 5.07 0.46 5.06
C ALA A 31 4.71 -0.32 3.79
N GLY A 32 5.71 -0.92 3.15
CA GLY A 32 5.52 -1.73 1.94
C GLY A 32 5.40 -0.93 0.65
N PHE A 33 5.44 0.41 0.72
CA PHE A 33 5.34 1.29 -0.44
C PHE A 33 6.64 2.02 -0.78
N THR A 34 7.67 1.97 0.08
CA THR A 34 8.97 2.64 -0.16
C THR A 34 9.50 2.39 -1.57
N TYR A 35 9.55 1.14 -2.02
CA TYR A 35 10.00 0.82 -3.38
C TYR A 35 9.10 1.44 -4.45
N ALA A 36 7.78 1.32 -4.32
CA ALA A 36 6.83 1.87 -5.30
C ALA A 36 6.91 3.41 -5.38
N VAL A 37 7.15 4.07 -4.26
CA VAL A 37 7.34 5.52 -4.18
C VAL A 37 8.66 5.93 -4.83
N GLU A 38 9.76 5.23 -4.56
CA GLU A 38 11.05 5.49 -5.22
C GLU A 38 10.97 5.23 -6.73
N GLU A 39 10.25 4.19 -7.14
CA GLU A 39 10.01 3.90 -8.55
C GLU A 39 9.16 4.99 -9.23
N ALA A 40 8.11 5.48 -8.57
CA ALA A 40 7.32 6.59 -9.08
C ALA A 40 8.18 7.86 -9.25
N LYS A 41 9.06 8.18 -8.29
CA LYS A 41 10.03 9.27 -8.41
C LYS A 41 10.98 9.07 -9.58
N ARG A 42 11.47 7.85 -9.79
CA ARG A 42 12.34 7.50 -10.92
C ARG A 42 11.64 7.74 -12.27
N VAL A 43 10.39 7.29 -12.42
CA VAL A 43 9.60 7.50 -13.64
C VAL A 43 9.45 8.99 -13.96
N VAL A 44 9.15 9.83 -12.95
CA VAL A 44 9.06 11.28 -13.11
C VAL A 44 10.41 11.88 -13.50
N ALA A 45 11.50 11.50 -12.83
CA ALA A 45 12.84 12.01 -13.08
C ALA A 45 13.37 11.66 -14.49
N LEU A 46 12.95 10.52 -15.05
CA LEU A 46 13.30 10.09 -16.40
C LEU A 46 12.40 10.70 -17.50
N GLY A 47 11.47 11.60 -17.14
CA GLY A 47 10.60 12.29 -18.09
C GLY A 47 9.34 11.52 -18.48
N GLY A 48 8.91 10.54 -17.67
CA GLY A 48 7.83 9.61 -18.03
C GLY A 48 8.26 8.60 -19.10
N SER A 49 7.43 7.59 -19.39
CA SER A 49 7.65 6.71 -20.54
C SER A 49 7.43 7.51 -21.84
N GLY A 50 8.43 8.31 -22.23
CA GLY A 50 8.44 9.10 -23.45
C GLY A 50 8.52 8.23 -24.72
N GLN A 51 7.42 7.55 -25.05
CA GLN A 51 7.08 7.00 -26.36
C GLN A 51 5.55 7.03 -26.57
N GLU A 52 4.87 8.13 -26.24
CA GLU A 52 3.56 8.44 -26.83
C GLU A 52 3.67 9.80 -27.51
N GLY A 53 4.28 9.76 -28.69
CA GLY A 53 4.58 10.91 -29.52
C GLY A 53 5.02 10.43 -30.90
N ARG A 54 4.14 9.70 -31.58
CA ARG A 54 4.10 9.66 -33.05
C ARG A 54 2.67 9.53 -33.53
#